data_AF-A0A829QLC0-F1
#
_entry.id   AF-A0A829QLC0-F1
#
_cell.length_a   1.000
_cell.length_b   1.000
_cell.length_c   1.000
_cell.angle_alpha   90.00
_cell.angle_beta   90.00
_cell.angle_gamma   90.00
#
_symmetry.space_group_name_H-M   'P 1'
#
loop_
_entity.id
_entity.type
_entity.pdbx_description
1 polymer ?
#
loop_
_entity_poly.entity_id
_entity_poly.type
_entity_poly.pdbx_seq_one_letter_code
_entity_poly.pdbx_strand_id
1 'polypeptide(L)'
;MTDTQQDSTPETSLETPAPEVAAPTGGAGLTVPEMREWLRNWIAKATGVSPDRIDDSAPMVEMGLSSRDAVAMAADIEDLTGVTLTATVAFQHPTIESLATRIIEGEPEVPDAGDEDWSRDPKIAAGEFDIAVVGLSARLPGDVNSPAQLWEALLEGRDAITDLPEGRWEEFTAEPRIAERVAQAATRGGYLKDIKGFDAEFFTLSKMEADNMDPQQRIALELTWEALENARIPASSLKGESVGVYIGSSNNDYSYLSVADPTVTHPYAITGNASSIIANRVSYFYDFRGPSVAVDTACSSSLVAVHQGVKALRSGEADVVVAGGVNALITPVVTVGFDEVGGVLAPDGRIKSFSQDANGYSRSEGGGMLVLKRLSDARRDGDPIMAIIAGSAVNHDGRSNGLLAPNPDAQAEVLRKAYKDAGIDPRSVDVIEAHGTGTILGDPIEADGLGRVVGRGRDADKPALLGSAKSNFGHLESAAGAASLSKIVLALQNNKVPPSINYTGPNPYIDFDAIHLKVVDQVSEWPRYSGHAIAGVSGFGFGGANAHIVVREVLPIDLVEPSESTEPESDDADTNGKHAVAEADTADGDEFSVSRFDEYGEFTGGYSDEPYELPGPDR
;
A
#
# COMPACT_ATOMS: atom_id res chain seq x y z
N MET A 1 64.30 -43.87 -26.18
CA MET A 1 65.03 -43.28 -27.31
C MET A 1 64.10 -42.22 -27.87
N THR A 2 64.25 -40.93 -27.63
CA THR A 2 65.47 -40.12 -27.41
C THR A 2 65.09 -38.84 -26.66
N ASP A 3 65.96 -38.44 -25.72
CA ASP A 3 66.14 -37.07 -25.22
C ASP A 3 66.19 -36.05 -26.38
N THR A 4 65.83 -34.77 -26.26
CA THR A 4 66.32 -33.67 -25.40
C THR A 4 65.42 -32.47 -25.83
N GLN A 5 65.10 -31.41 -25.09
CA GLN A 5 65.95 -30.49 -24.34
C GLN A 5 65.03 -29.49 -23.61
N GLN A 6 65.40 -29.16 -22.38
CA GLN A 6 64.85 -28.06 -21.59
C GLN A 6 65.18 -26.71 -22.24
N ASP A 7 64.21 -25.80 -22.28
CA ASP A 7 64.51 -24.37 -22.23
C ASP A 7 63.57 -23.69 -21.23
N SER A 8 64.17 -22.80 -20.47
CA SER A 8 63.70 -22.21 -19.23
C SER A 8 63.16 -20.80 -19.46
N THR A 9 61.95 -20.53 -18.99
CA THR A 9 61.43 -19.17 -18.79
C THR A 9 60.67 -19.13 -17.46
N PRO A 10 60.87 -18.09 -16.63
CA PRO A 10 60.35 -18.07 -15.27
C PRO A 10 58.85 -17.79 -15.25
N GLU A 11 58.12 -18.54 -14.44
CA GLU A 11 56.76 -18.20 -13.99
C GLU A 11 56.84 -16.91 -13.16
N THR A 12 56.50 -15.77 -13.77
CA THR A 12 56.04 -14.61 -13.01
C THR A 12 54.55 -14.78 -12.73
N SER A 13 54.26 -15.22 -11.51
CA SER A 13 52.97 -15.08 -10.85
C SER A 13 52.60 -13.60 -10.80
N LEU A 14 51.73 -13.16 -11.70
CA LEU A 14 51.01 -11.91 -11.53
C LEU A 14 49.71 -12.25 -10.80
N GLU A 15 49.79 -12.30 -9.47
CA GLU A 15 48.63 -12.03 -8.63
C GLU A 15 48.17 -10.60 -8.96
N THR A 16 47.09 -10.50 -9.73
CA THR A 16 46.33 -9.24 -9.82
C THR A 16 45.64 -9.06 -8.48
N PRO A 17 45.94 -8.02 -7.68
CA PRO A 17 45.19 -7.79 -6.47
C PRO A 17 43.76 -7.43 -6.87
N ALA A 18 42.79 -8.13 -6.27
CA ALA A 18 41.40 -7.71 -6.28
C ALA A 18 41.31 -6.27 -5.76
N PRO A 19 40.41 -5.42 -6.28
CA PRO A 19 40.23 -4.09 -5.72
C PRO A 19 39.63 -4.27 -4.33
N GLU A 20 40.47 -4.11 -3.32
CA GLU A 20 40.06 -3.92 -1.94
C GLU A 20 39.30 -2.58 -1.92
N VAL A 21 37.96 -2.65 -1.88
CA VAL A 21 37.12 -1.48 -1.66
C VAL A 21 37.38 -1.06 -0.22
N ALA A 22 38.33 -0.16 -0.06
CA ALA A 22 38.61 0.49 1.20
C ALA A 22 37.34 1.17 1.70
N ALA A 23 36.94 0.86 2.93
CA ALA A 23 35.96 1.67 3.66
C ALA A 23 36.39 3.15 3.58
N PRO A 24 35.46 4.10 3.36
CA PRO A 24 35.82 5.50 3.24
C PRO A 24 36.41 5.97 4.57
N THR A 25 37.73 6.04 4.63
CA THR A 25 38.44 6.76 5.67
C THR A 25 38.16 8.24 5.46
N GLY A 26 37.39 8.85 6.37
CA GLY A 26 36.88 10.22 6.29
C GLY A 26 37.91 11.23 5.76
N GLY A 27 37.58 11.85 4.64
CA GLY A 27 38.39 12.90 4.03
C GLY A 27 38.11 14.26 4.66
N ALA A 28 39.21 14.97 4.95
CA ALA A 28 39.32 16.34 5.49
C ALA A 28 38.60 16.60 6.83
N GLY A 29 39.34 17.07 7.84
CA GLY A 29 38.84 17.37 9.19
C GLY A 29 37.90 18.59 9.29
N LEU A 30 36.89 18.66 8.43
CA LEU A 30 35.77 19.58 8.51
C LEU A 30 34.80 19.10 9.60
N THR A 31 34.32 20.03 10.41
CA THR A 31 33.26 19.81 11.39
C THR A 31 31.89 20.06 10.75
N VAL A 32 30.81 19.53 11.35
CA VAL A 32 29.44 19.78 10.87
C VAL A 32 29.15 21.28 10.70
N PRO A 33 29.52 22.18 11.64
CA PRO A 33 29.35 23.63 11.44
C PRO A 33 30.10 24.19 10.23
N GLU A 34 31.31 23.73 9.95
CA GLU A 34 32.10 24.19 8.79
C GLU A 34 31.49 23.69 7.47
N MET A 35 30.95 22.47 7.45
CA MET A 35 30.23 21.94 6.30
C MET A 35 28.91 22.70 6.06
N ARG A 36 28.17 23.04 7.13
CA ARG A 36 26.98 23.88 7.03
C ARG A 36 27.30 25.26 6.44
N GLU A 37 28.39 25.87 6.89
CA GLU A 37 28.83 27.17 6.36
C GLU A 37 29.20 27.06 4.88
N TRP A 38 29.90 25.99 4.48
CA TRP A 38 30.22 25.74 3.08
C TRP A 38 28.96 25.56 2.23
N LEU A 39 28.02 24.71 2.65
CA LEU A 39 26.75 24.47 1.96
C LEU A 39 25.94 25.76 1.84
N ARG A 40 25.83 26.53 2.92
CA ARG A 40 25.15 27.84 2.91
C ARG A 40 25.76 28.77 1.86
N ASN A 41 27.08 28.86 1.79
CA ASN A 41 27.77 29.69 0.80
C ASN A 41 27.58 29.16 -0.64
N TRP A 42 27.57 27.84 -0.82
CA TRP A 42 27.31 27.21 -2.11
C TRP A 42 25.90 27.54 -2.62
N ILE A 43 24.89 27.38 -1.76
CA ILE A 43 23.48 27.65 -2.06
C ILE A 43 23.26 29.13 -2.32
N ALA A 44 23.88 30.01 -1.52
CA ALA A 44 23.85 31.46 -1.73
C ALA A 44 24.35 31.85 -3.12
N LYS A 45 25.44 31.21 -3.57
CA LYS A 45 26.02 31.43 -4.89
C LYS A 45 25.12 30.89 -6.01
N ALA A 46 24.52 29.72 -5.83
CA ALA A 46 23.64 29.09 -6.83
C ALA A 46 22.32 29.85 -7.01
N THR A 47 21.74 30.33 -5.91
CA THR A 47 20.40 30.96 -5.88
C THR A 47 20.43 32.49 -5.97
N GLY A 48 21.61 33.10 -5.77
CA GLY A 48 21.78 34.55 -5.70
C GLY A 48 21.22 35.19 -4.42
N VAL A 49 20.89 34.39 -3.41
CA VAL A 49 20.39 34.83 -2.10
C VAL A 49 21.55 35.05 -1.13
N SER A 50 21.45 36.05 -0.23
CA SER A 50 22.49 36.28 0.79
C SER A 50 22.60 35.08 1.75
N PRO A 51 23.82 34.64 2.13
CA PRO A 51 24.02 33.56 3.11
C PRO A 51 23.25 33.74 4.43
N ASP A 52 23.08 34.98 4.90
CA ASP A 52 22.38 35.32 6.14
C ASP A 52 20.85 35.07 6.07
N ARG A 53 20.30 34.91 4.87
CA ARG A 53 18.87 34.66 4.64
C ARG A 53 18.55 33.19 4.37
N ILE A 54 19.56 32.34 4.37
CA ILE A 54 19.41 30.90 4.16
C ILE A 54 19.06 30.24 5.50
N ASP A 55 17.98 29.48 5.49
CA ASP A 55 17.53 28.71 6.66
C ASP A 55 18.06 27.28 6.56
N ASP A 56 18.94 26.90 7.49
CA ASP A 56 19.57 25.56 7.46
C ASP A 56 18.59 24.43 7.73
N SER A 57 17.38 24.74 8.20
CA SER A 57 16.32 23.78 8.50
C SER A 57 15.26 23.67 7.39
N ALA A 58 15.28 24.57 6.41
CA ALA A 58 14.37 24.50 5.28
C ALA A 58 14.93 23.54 4.20
N PRO A 59 14.05 22.83 3.46
CA PRO A 59 14.48 22.05 2.31
C PRO A 59 15.14 22.92 1.25
N MET A 60 16.27 22.47 0.73
CA MET A 60 17.07 23.15 -0.29
C MET A 60 16.27 23.49 -1.56
N VAL A 61 15.32 22.63 -1.95
CA VAL A 61 14.43 22.87 -3.11
C VAL A 61 13.56 24.13 -2.91
N GLU A 62 13.10 24.41 -1.69
CA GLU A 62 12.32 25.62 -1.39
C GLU A 62 13.16 26.91 -1.53
N MET A 63 14.49 26.78 -1.52
CA MET A 63 15.43 27.88 -1.72
C MET A 63 15.70 28.14 -3.21
N GLY A 64 15.08 27.38 -4.12
CA GLY A 64 15.21 27.55 -5.56
C GLY A 64 16.26 26.65 -6.22
N LEU A 65 16.71 25.60 -5.55
CA LEU A 65 17.64 24.62 -6.12
C LEU A 65 16.92 23.65 -7.04
N SER A 66 17.46 23.49 -8.25
CA SER A 66 17.01 22.49 -9.23
C SER A 66 17.72 21.15 -9.05
N SER A 67 17.20 20.09 -9.66
CA SER A 67 17.87 18.78 -9.68
C SER A 67 19.26 18.83 -10.33
N ARG A 68 19.51 19.78 -11.25
CA ARG A 68 20.84 20.01 -11.82
C ARG A 68 21.81 20.61 -10.80
N ASP A 69 21.32 21.50 -9.95
CA ASP A 69 22.12 22.09 -8.88
C ASP A 69 22.46 21.04 -7.82
N ALA A 70 21.55 20.12 -7.51
CA ALA A 70 21.82 18.99 -6.61
C ALA A 70 22.97 18.09 -7.14
N VAL A 71 23.02 17.80 -8.44
CA VAL A 71 24.11 17.03 -9.05
C VAL A 71 25.43 17.80 -9.02
N ALA A 72 25.40 19.10 -9.33
CA ALA A 72 26.60 19.94 -9.26
C ALA A 72 27.14 20.05 -7.83
N MET A 73 26.24 20.19 -6.85
CA MET A 73 26.58 20.21 -5.44
C MET A 73 27.20 18.89 -4.98
N ALA A 74 26.65 17.75 -5.38
CA ALA A 74 27.21 16.44 -5.06
C ALA A 74 28.63 16.26 -5.59
N ALA A 75 28.90 16.71 -6.82
CA ALA A 75 30.25 16.69 -7.41
C ALA A 75 31.22 17.62 -6.64
N ASP A 76 30.80 18.85 -6.32
CA ASP A 76 31.63 19.79 -5.55
C ASP A 76 31.91 19.30 -4.12
N ILE A 77 30.96 18.57 -3.50
CA ILE A 77 31.16 17.94 -2.19
C ILE A 77 32.15 16.79 -2.28
N GLU A 78 32.07 15.95 -3.31
CA GLU A 78 33.03 14.86 -3.54
C GLU A 78 34.44 15.42 -3.73
N ASP A 79 34.59 16.49 -4.53
CA ASP A 79 35.87 17.18 -4.70
C ASP A 79 36.41 17.77 -3.38
N LEU A 80 35.53 18.28 -2.52
CA LEU A 80 35.90 18.89 -1.23
C LEU A 80 36.27 17.86 -0.15
N THR A 81 35.51 16.77 -0.06
CA THR A 81 35.52 15.85 1.09
C THR A 81 36.11 14.49 0.74
N GLY A 82 36.24 14.15 -0.54
CA GLY A 82 36.55 12.80 -1.00
C GLY A 82 35.43 11.78 -0.76
N VAL A 83 34.25 12.22 -0.29
CA VAL A 83 33.07 11.38 -0.09
C VAL A 83 32.24 11.41 -1.37
N THR A 84 32.17 10.28 -2.07
CA THR A 84 31.26 10.13 -3.20
C THR A 84 29.83 10.15 -2.70
N LEU A 85 29.11 11.24 -2.97
CA LEU A 85 27.69 11.34 -2.71
C LEU A 85 26.92 10.93 -3.97
N THR A 86 26.11 9.89 -3.87
CA THR A 86 25.08 9.65 -4.88
C THR A 86 24.05 10.76 -4.81
N ALA A 87 23.41 11.09 -5.93
CA ALA A 87 22.33 12.08 -5.96
C ALA A 87 21.22 11.74 -4.94
N THR A 88 21.00 10.45 -4.66
CA THR A 88 20.06 9.98 -3.64
C THR A 88 20.39 10.52 -2.24
N VAL A 89 21.66 10.69 -1.84
CA VAL A 89 22.00 11.20 -0.49
C VAL A 89 21.58 12.66 -0.32
N ALA A 90 21.80 13.51 -1.33
CA ALA A 90 21.29 14.90 -1.30
C ALA A 90 19.75 14.95 -1.26
N PHE A 91 19.09 13.95 -1.83
CA PHE A 91 17.64 13.79 -1.73
C PHE A 91 17.17 13.22 -0.40
N GLN A 92 17.96 12.39 0.29
CA GLN A 92 17.63 11.85 1.61
C GLN A 92 17.82 12.88 2.73
N HIS A 93 18.71 13.86 2.51
CA HIS A 93 19.06 14.89 3.47
C HIS A 93 18.71 16.29 2.91
N PRO A 94 17.43 16.71 2.96
CA PRO A 94 16.93 17.92 2.30
C PRO A 94 17.55 19.23 2.76
N THR A 95 18.06 19.25 3.99
CA THR A 95 18.40 20.50 4.69
C THR A 95 19.91 20.61 4.80
N ILE A 96 20.40 21.85 4.92
CA ILE A 96 21.83 22.09 5.11
C ILE A 96 22.33 21.39 6.38
N GLU A 97 21.51 21.41 7.44
CA GLU A 97 21.80 20.68 8.66
C GLU A 97 21.97 19.18 8.40
N SER A 98 20.94 18.53 7.84
CA SER A 98 20.94 17.07 7.72
C SER A 98 21.98 16.57 6.73
N LEU A 99 22.23 17.32 5.66
CA LEU A 99 23.25 16.97 4.66
C LEU A 99 24.66 17.16 5.24
N ALA A 100 24.93 18.25 5.94
CA ALA A 100 26.22 18.48 6.59
C ALA A 100 26.53 17.38 7.61
N THR A 101 25.56 17.01 8.44
CA THR A 101 25.67 15.90 9.38
C THR A 101 25.97 14.60 8.64
N ARG A 102 25.22 14.27 7.58
CA ARG A 102 25.44 13.04 6.80
C ARG A 102 26.83 12.94 6.16
N ILE A 103 27.35 14.06 5.67
CA ILE A 103 28.67 14.12 5.01
C ILE A 103 29.79 13.92 6.03
N ILE A 104 29.70 14.59 7.18
CA ILE A 104 30.78 14.62 8.17
C ILE A 104 30.71 13.42 9.13
N GLU A 105 29.52 13.09 9.63
CA GLU A 105 29.33 12.04 10.63
C GLU A 105 29.04 10.67 10.02
N GLY A 106 28.76 10.61 8.71
CA GLY A 106 28.40 9.38 8.01
C GLY A 106 26.92 9.01 8.17
N GLU A 107 26.56 7.81 7.74
CA GLU A 107 25.22 7.28 8.00
C GLU A 107 25.17 7.00 9.50
N PRO A 108 24.15 7.47 10.24
CA PRO A 108 24.03 7.07 11.63
C PRO A 108 24.04 5.54 11.64
N GLU A 109 24.95 4.95 12.43
CA GLU A 109 24.89 3.52 12.71
C GLU A 109 23.49 3.27 13.28
N VAL A 110 22.60 2.72 12.46
CA VAL A 110 21.34 2.19 12.94
C VAL A 110 21.78 1.10 13.91
N PRO A 111 21.46 1.20 15.22
CA PRO A 111 21.82 0.17 16.17
C PRO A 111 21.43 -1.16 15.56
N ASP A 112 22.34 -2.13 15.56
CA ASP A 112 22.06 -3.47 15.06
C ASP A 112 20.75 -3.92 15.72
N ALA A 113 19.68 -4.04 14.92
CA ALA A 113 18.32 -4.30 15.40
C ALA A 113 18.17 -5.75 15.94
N GLY A 114 19.30 -6.42 16.19
CA GLY A 114 19.40 -7.73 16.81
C GLY A 114 18.72 -7.82 18.17
N ASP A 115 18.54 -6.69 18.87
CA ASP A 115 17.95 -6.61 20.20
C ASP A 115 16.50 -6.04 20.24
N GLU A 116 15.89 -5.70 19.09
CA GLU A 116 14.49 -5.27 19.10
C GLU A 116 13.56 -6.48 19.35
N ASP A 117 12.80 -6.40 20.43
CA ASP A 117 11.74 -7.37 20.69
C ASP A 117 10.61 -7.15 19.68
N TRP A 118 10.45 -8.09 18.74
CA TRP A 118 9.38 -8.07 17.74
C TRP A 118 8.07 -8.71 18.22
N SER A 119 8.05 -9.31 19.41
CA SER A 119 6.86 -9.99 19.91
C SER A 119 5.71 -9.02 20.19
N ARG A 120 4.48 -9.51 20.06
CA ARG A 120 3.27 -8.79 20.48
C ARG A 120 3.21 -8.72 22.01
N ASP A 121 2.43 -7.75 22.53
CA ASP A 121 2.14 -7.70 23.97
C ASP A 121 1.54 -9.04 24.43
N PRO A 122 2.15 -9.73 25.42
CA PRO A 122 1.73 -11.05 25.88
C PRO A 122 0.31 -11.09 26.47
N LYS A 123 -0.33 -9.93 26.71
CA LYS A 123 -1.74 -9.86 27.13
C LYS A 123 -2.75 -10.17 26.04
N ILE A 124 -2.32 -10.26 24.77
CA ILE A 124 -3.18 -10.58 23.62
C ILE A 124 -2.96 -12.04 23.24
N ALA A 125 -4.00 -12.87 23.28
CA ALA A 125 -3.85 -14.27 22.91
C ALA A 125 -3.48 -14.42 21.42
N ALA A 126 -2.60 -15.38 21.13
CA ALA A 126 -2.21 -15.69 19.76
C ALA A 126 -3.43 -16.11 18.93
N GLY A 127 -3.70 -15.39 17.84
CA GLY A 127 -4.84 -15.64 16.94
C GLY A 127 -6.07 -14.75 17.15
N GLU A 128 -6.22 -14.05 18.28
CA GLU A 128 -7.32 -13.09 18.49
C GLU A 128 -7.15 -11.81 17.65
N PHE A 129 -5.90 -11.45 17.35
CA PHE A 129 -5.56 -10.25 16.59
C PHE A 129 -5.35 -10.49 15.09
N ASP A 130 -5.31 -11.75 14.66
CA ASP A 130 -5.06 -12.14 13.28
C ASP A 130 -6.34 -11.99 12.45
N ILE A 131 -6.20 -11.45 11.24
CA ILE A 131 -7.33 -11.23 10.33
C ILE A 131 -7.22 -12.22 9.17
N ALA A 132 -8.24 -13.03 8.99
CA ALA A 132 -8.35 -13.95 7.87
C ALA A 132 -8.81 -13.22 6.61
N VAL A 133 -8.10 -13.45 5.50
CA VAL A 133 -8.63 -13.18 4.16
C VAL A 133 -9.46 -14.40 3.77
N VAL A 134 -10.78 -14.24 3.69
CA VAL A 134 -11.70 -15.35 3.39
C VAL A 134 -12.18 -15.37 1.95
N GLY A 135 -12.10 -14.24 1.25
CA GLY A 135 -12.37 -14.16 -0.18
C GLY A 135 -11.67 -12.96 -0.81
N LEU A 136 -11.51 -13.01 -2.14
CA LEU A 136 -11.01 -11.88 -2.92
C LEU A 136 -11.56 -11.89 -4.34
N SER A 137 -11.59 -10.72 -4.97
CA SER A 137 -11.87 -10.53 -6.39
C SER A 137 -10.90 -9.51 -6.97
N ALA A 138 -10.67 -9.57 -8.28
CA ALA A 138 -9.84 -8.62 -8.98
C ALA A 138 -10.27 -8.50 -10.44
N ARG A 139 -10.28 -7.26 -10.94
CA ARG A 139 -10.48 -6.93 -12.34
C ARG A 139 -9.35 -6.03 -12.81
N LEU A 140 -8.49 -6.56 -13.67
CA LEU A 140 -7.24 -5.94 -14.08
C LEU A 140 -7.10 -6.00 -15.61
N PRO A 141 -6.20 -5.20 -16.20
CA PRO A 141 -5.90 -5.25 -17.64
C PRO A 141 -5.44 -6.64 -18.11
N GLY A 142 -5.53 -6.89 -19.41
CA GLY A 142 -5.14 -8.18 -19.99
C GLY A 142 -6.17 -9.30 -19.81
N ASP A 143 -7.46 -8.93 -19.79
CA ASP A 143 -8.62 -9.82 -19.62
C ASP A 143 -8.60 -10.63 -18.31
N VAL A 144 -8.02 -10.06 -17.24
CA VAL A 144 -7.99 -10.65 -15.90
C VAL A 144 -9.24 -10.21 -15.13
N ASN A 145 -10.21 -11.12 -15.00
CA ASN A 145 -11.50 -10.85 -14.36
C ASN A 145 -11.82 -11.84 -13.23
N SER A 146 -10.82 -12.59 -12.75
CA SER A 146 -10.99 -13.55 -11.65
C SER A 146 -9.65 -13.85 -10.97
N PRO A 147 -9.67 -14.35 -9.72
CA PRO A 147 -8.46 -14.77 -9.02
C PRO A 147 -7.64 -15.83 -9.79
N ALA A 148 -8.31 -16.77 -10.46
CA ALA A 148 -7.66 -17.80 -11.26
C ALA A 148 -6.91 -17.20 -12.47
N GLN A 149 -7.55 -16.30 -13.21
CA GLN A 149 -6.93 -15.62 -14.34
C GLN A 149 -5.78 -14.70 -13.91
N LEU A 150 -5.91 -14.06 -12.74
CA LEU A 150 -4.82 -13.28 -12.14
C LEU A 150 -3.61 -14.17 -11.89
N TRP A 151 -3.83 -15.33 -11.26
CA TRP A 151 -2.75 -16.27 -10.98
C TRP A 151 -2.06 -16.77 -12.24
N GLU A 152 -2.83 -17.15 -13.26
CA GLU A 152 -2.28 -17.57 -14.56
C GLU A 152 -1.44 -16.47 -15.22
N ALA A 153 -1.96 -15.23 -15.27
CA ALA A 153 -1.26 -14.10 -15.86
C ALA A 153 0.06 -13.78 -15.14
N LEU A 154 0.08 -13.89 -13.80
CA LEU A 154 1.28 -13.69 -12.99
C LEU A 154 2.33 -14.76 -13.26
N LEU A 155 1.93 -16.05 -13.32
CA LEU A 155 2.85 -17.15 -13.60
C LEU A 155 3.43 -17.10 -15.01
N GLU A 156 2.64 -16.66 -15.99
CA GLU A 156 3.07 -16.48 -17.37
C GLU A 156 4.03 -15.27 -17.54
N GLY A 157 4.08 -14.37 -16.57
CA GLY A 157 4.79 -13.10 -16.71
C GLY A 157 4.13 -12.20 -17.77
N ARG A 158 2.78 -12.16 -17.81
CA ARG A 158 2.04 -11.39 -18.81
C ARG A 158 2.25 -9.88 -18.60
N ASP A 159 2.64 -9.19 -19.66
CA ASP A 159 2.65 -7.73 -19.78
C ASP A 159 1.29 -7.28 -20.33
N ALA A 160 0.47 -6.66 -19.49
CA ALA A 160 -0.88 -6.22 -19.81
C ALA A 160 -0.94 -4.74 -20.27
N ILE A 161 0.21 -4.11 -20.50
CA ILE A 161 0.29 -2.74 -21.00
C ILE A 161 -0.04 -2.71 -22.49
N THR A 162 -0.98 -1.84 -22.87
CA THR A 162 -1.38 -1.62 -24.25
C THR A 162 -1.20 -0.16 -24.64
N ASP A 163 -1.36 0.12 -25.93
CA ASP A 163 -1.58 1.49 -26.39
C ASP A 163 -2.94 1.99 -25.90
N LEU A 164 -3.15 3.32 -25.93
CA LEU A 164 -4.42 3.95 -25.61
C LEU A 164 -5.53 3.33 -26.49
N PRO A 165 -6.63 2.80 -25.91
CA PRO A 165 -7.69 2.17 -26.70
C PRO A 165 -8.29 3.13 -27.72
N GLU A 166 -8.62 2.63 -28.91
CA GLU A 166 -9.36 3.39 -29.92
C GLU A 166 -10.67 3.92 -29.32
N GLY A 167 -11.02 5.18 -29.61
CA GLY A 167 -12.19 5.80 -29.01
C GLY A 167 -11.96 6.44 -27.63
N ARG A 168 -10.84 6.16 -26.96
CA ARG A 168 -10.61 6.68 -25.60
C ARG A 168 -10.29 8.17 -25.65
N TRP A 169 -11.04 8.94 -24.86
CA TRP A 169 -10.92 10.40 -24.71
C TRP A 169 -11.27 11.22 -25.95
N GLU A 170 -11.98 10.63 -26.93
CA GLU A 170 -12.39 11.32 -28.16
C GLU A 170 -13.15 12.63 -27.84
N GLU A 171 -13.95 12.63 -26.79
CA GLU A 171 -14.75 13.76 -26.31
C GLU A 171 -13.89 14.98 -25.94
N PHE A 172 -12.64 14.77 -25.50
CA PHE A 172 -11.71 15.83 -25.12
C PHE A 172 -10.79 16.27 -26.26
N THR A 173 -10.54 15.38 -27.21
CA THR A 173 -9.61 15.62 -28.34
C THR A 173 -10.24 16.39 -29.51
N ALA A 174 -11.50 16.79 -29.41
CA ALA A 174 -12.14 17.69 -30.39
C ALA A 174 -11.48 19.09 -30.43
N GLU A 175 -10.88 19.53 -29.33
CA GLU A 175 -10.08 20.77 -29.26
C GLU A 175 -8.63 20.48 -29.71
N PRO A 176 -8.14 21.08 -30.81
CA PRO A 176 -6.82 20.77 -31.37
C PRO A 176 -5.65 20.89 -30.39
N ARG A 177 -5.70 21.86 -29.47
CA ARG A 177 -4.62 22.05 -28.47
C ARG A 177 -4.57 20.94 -27.44
N ILE A 178 -5.72 20.35 -27.09
CA ILE A 178 -5.79 19.21 -26.17
C ILE A 178 -5.34 17.96 -26.91
N ALA A 179 -5.79 17.77 -28.15
CA ALA A 179 -5.37 16.65 -29.00
C ALA A 179 -3.84 16.61 -29.18
N GLU A 180 -3.20 17.76 -29.40
CA GLU A 180 -1.75 17.86 -29.50
C GLU A 180 -1.04 17.42 -28.20
N ARG A 181 -1.51 17.89 -27.04
CA ARG A 181 -0.94 17.50 -25.74
C ARG A 181 -1.12 16.01 -25.46
N VAL A 182 -2.29 15.45 -25.76
CA VAL A 182 -2.55 14.01 -25.62
C VAL A 182 -1.66 13.18 -26.55
N ALA A 183 -1.45 13.64 -27.78
CA ALA A 183 -0.58 12.95 -28.75
C ALA A 183 0.91 12.99 -28.36
N GLN A 184 1.33 13.96 -27.55
CA GLN A 184 2.70 14.08 -27.05
C GLN A 184 2.93 13.34 -25.72
N ALA A 185 1.87 13.09 -24.96
CA ALA A 185 1.96 12.46 -23.65
C ALA A 185 2.22 10.95 -23.71
N ALA A 186 2.87 10.41 -22.67
CA ALA A 186 3.00 8.97 -22.45
C ALA A 186 1.63 8.34 -22.10
N THR A 187 0.93 7.81 -23.11
CA THR A 187 -0.43 7.26 -22.98
C THR A 187 -0.49 5.73 -22.97
N ARG A 188 0.63 5.02 -23.14
CA ARG A 188 0.66 3.56 -22.96
C ARG A 188 0.38 3.22 -21.49
N GLY A 189 -0.50 2.26 -21.26
CA GLY A 189 -0.99 1.95 -19.90
C GLY A 189 -1.78 0.66 -19.84
N GLY A 190 -2.20 0.30 -18.64
CA GLY A 190 -3.03 -0.87 -18.41
C GLY A 190 -4.52 -0.52 -18.48
N TYR A 191 -5.18 -0.80 -19.59
CA TYR A 191 -6.59 -0.43 -19.80
C TYR A 191 -7.53 -1.63 -19.64
N LEU A 192 -8.69 -1.41 -19.02
CA LEU A 192 -9.77 -2.40 -19.07
C LEU A 192 -10.36 -2.42 -20.48
N LYS A 193 -10.55 -3.63 -21.01
CA LYS A 193 -11.17 -3.83 -22.32
C LYS A 193 -12.60 -3.32 -22.37
N ASP A 194 -13.35 -3.55 -21.30
CA ASP A 194 -14.70 -3.02 -21.13
C ASP A 194 -14.82 -2.29 -19.79
N ILE A 195 -14.70 -0.97 -19.85
CA ILE A 195 -14.93 -0.06 -18.71
C ILE A 195 -16.39 0.39 -18.61
N LYS A 196 -17.21 0.13 -19.64
CA LYS A 196 -18.60 0.61 -19.72
C LYS A 196 -19.60 -0.44 -19.24
N GLY A 197 -19.29 -1.72 -19.44
CA GLY A 197 -20.11 -2.87 -19.07
C GLY A 197 -20.49 -2.87 -17.60
N PHE A 198 -21.77 -3.16 -17.33
CA PHE A 198 -22.32 -3.28 -15.99
C PHE A 198 -23.71 -3.95 -16.04
N ASP A 199 -23.97 -4.92 -15.17
CA ASP A 199 -25.29 -5.55 -15.05
C ASP A 199 -26.23 -4.71 -14.16
N ALA A 200 -26.79 -3.64 -14.73
CA ALA A 200 -27.65 -2.73 -13.99
C ALA A 200 -28.92 -3.40 -13.44
N GLU A 201 -29.49 -4.38 -14.15
CA GLU A 201 -30.71 -5.07 -13.71
C GLU A 201 -30.44 -5.93 -12.47
N PHE A 202 -29.32 -6.65 -12.46
CA PHE A 202 -28.87 -7.42 -11.31
C PHE A 202 -28.73 -6.53 -10.05
N PHE A 203 -28.15 -5.35 -10.19
CA PHE A 203 -27.99 -4.38 -9.10
C PHE A 203 -29.23 -3.51 -8.85
N THR A 204 -30.38 -3.84 -9.45
CA THR A 204 -31.66 -3.12 -9.27
C THR A 204 -31.61 -1.63 -9.65
N LEU A 205 -30.75 -1.28 -10.61
CA LEU A 205 -30.53 0.08 -11.08
C LEU A 205 -31.22 0.30 -12.43
N SER A 206 -31.83 1.48 -12.58
CA SER A 206 -32.34 1.88 -13.89
C SER A 206 -31.18 2.14 -14.86
N LYS A 207 -31.40 1.94 -16.17
CA LYS A 207 -30.41 2.31 -17.19
C LYS A 207 -29.95 3.76 -17.05
N MET A 208 -30.88 4.68 -16.79
CA MET A 208 -30.59 6.10 -16.65
C MET A 208 -29.66 6.38 -15.45
N GLU A 209 -29.84 5.67 -14.34
CA GLU A 209 -28.94 5.80 -13.19
C GLU A 209 -27.58 5.20 -13.50
N ALA A 210 -27.52 3.99 -14.05
CA ALA A 210 -26.27 3.32 -14.42
C ALA A 210 -25.43 4.14 -15.41
N ASP A 211 -26.05 4.76 -16.42
CA ASP A 211 -25.36 5.62 -17.39
C ASP A 211 -24.73 6.87 -16.72
N ASN A 212 -25.22 7.28 -15.54
CA ASN A 212 -24.72 8.42 -14.78
C ASN A 212 -23.78 8.03 -13.62
N MET A 213 -23.56 6.75 -13.38
CA MET A 213 -22.64 6.26 -12.35
C MET A 213 -21.20 6.23 -12.86
N ASP A 214 -20.25 6.72 -12.11
CA ASP A 214 -18.82 6.49 -12.36
C ASP A 214 -18.57 4.95 -12.48
N PRO A 215 -17.89 4.48 -13.54
CA PRO A 215 -17.46 3.08 -13.66
C PRO A 215 -16.81 2.51 -12.39
N GLN A 216 -16.14 3.33 -11.58
CA GLN A 216 -15.58 2.92 -10.30
C GLN A 216 -16.64 2.41 -9.31
N GLN A 217 -17.82 3.05 -9.25
CA GLN A 217 -18.94 2.59 -8.41
C GLN A 217 -19.50 1.24 -8.92
N ARG A 218 -19.58 1.09 -10.23
CA ARG A 218 -20.08 -0.13 -10.90
C ARG A 218 -19.15 -1.32 -10.64
N ILE A 219 -17.86 -1.11 -10.85
CA ILE A 219 -16.80 -2.09 -10.60
C ILE A 219 -16.77 -2.47 -9.11
N ALA A 220 -16.91 -1.51 -8.19
CA ALA A 220 -16.94 -1.80 -6.76
C ALA A 220 -18.11 -2.74 -6.36
N LEU A 221 -19.29 -2.54 -6.94
CA LEU A 221 -20.46 -3.41 -6.73
C LEU A 221 -20.18 -4.84 -7.23
N GLU A 222 -19.73 -4.98 -8.47
CA GLU A 222 -19.43 -6.29 -9.06
C GLU A 222 -18.31 -7.02 -8.33
N LEU A 223 -17.20 -6.34 -8.04
CA LEU A 223 -16.09 -6.92 -7.29
C LEU A 223 -16.51 -7.34 -5.88
N THR A 224 -17.41 -6.60 -5.22
CA THR A 224 -17.92 -7.02 -3.91
C THR A 224 -18.74 -8.30 -4.03
N TRP A 225 -19.62 -8.40 -5.02
CA TRP A 225 -20.36 -9.64 -5.31
C TRP A 225 -19.42 -10.83 -5.50
N GLU A 226 -18.46 -10.68 -6.42
CA GLU A 226 -17.50 -11.71 -6.77
C GLU A 226 -16.64 -12.12 -5.56
N ALA A 227 -16.23 -11.17 -4.71
CA ALA A 227 -15.41 -11.47 -3.53
C ALA A 227 -16.20 -12.26 -2.48
N LEU A 228 -17.48 -11.94 -2.27
CA LEU A 228 -18.37 -12.69 -1.38
C LEU A 228 -18.66 -14.11 -1.91
N GLU A 229 -18.84 -14.26 -3.22
CA GLU A 229 -18.97 -15.59 -3.85
C GLU A 229 -17.69 -16.42 -3.66
N ASN A 230 -16.52 -15.82 -3.84
CA ASN A 230 -15.24 -16.49 -3.58
C ASN A 230 -15.08 -16.86 -2.10
N ALA A 231 -15.57 -16.02 -1.18
CA ALA A 231 -15.64 -16.32 0.25
C ALA A 231 -16.66 -17.42 0.60
N ARG A 232 -17.53 -17.80 -0.34
CA ARG A 232 -18.68 -18.69 -0.12
C ARG A 232 -19.68 -18.16 0.91
N ILE A 233 -19.76 -16.84 1.04
CA ILE A 233 -20.69 -16.17 1.94
C ILE A 233 -21.84 -15.63 1.08
N PRO A 234 -23.07 -16.17 1.22
CA PRO A 234 -24.22 -15.62 0.51
C PRO A 234 -24.43 -14.16 0.93
N ALA A 235 -24.43 -13.22 -0.02
CA ALA A 235 -24.63 -11.80 0.30
C ALA A 235 -25.92 -11.54 1.08
N SER A 236 -26.97 -12.34 0.83
CA SER A 236 -28.24 -12.30 1.57
C SER A 236 -28.11 -12.65 3.05
N SER A 237 -27.10 -13.41 3.45
CA SER A 237 -26.84 -13.77 4.86
C SER A 237 -26.23 -12.63 5.67
N LEU A 238 -25.64 -11.64 4.99
CA LEU A 238 -25.04 -10.45 5.60
C LEU A 238 -26.00 -9.25 5.62
N LYS A 239 -27.23 -9.43 5.15
CA LYS A 239 -28.21 -8.37 5.03
C LYS A 239 -28.58 -7.85 6.42
N GLY A 240 -28.25 -6.59 6.67
CA GLY A 240 -28.52 -5.92 7.94
C GLY A 240 -27.47 -6.13 9.03
N GLU A 241 -26.41 -6.87 8.73
CA GLU A 241 -25.31 -7.18 9.64
C GLU A 241 -24.25 -6.06 9.68
N SER A 242 -23.38 -6.10 10.69
CA SER A 242 -22.28 -5.16 10.86
C SER A 242 -21.12 -5.48 9.91
N VAL A 243 -21.36 -5.26 8.61
CA VAL A 243 -20.33 -5.38 7.56
C VAL A 243 -19.73 -4.00 7.30
N GLY A 244 -18.42 -3.87 7.53
CA GLY A 244 -17.67 -2.66 7.19
C GLY A 244 -17.26 -2.64 5.71
N VAL A 245 -17.32 -1.48 5.07
CA VAL A 245 -16.93 -1.27 3.67
C VAL A 245 -15.90 -0.16 3.59
N TYR A 246 -14.68 -0.49 3.16
CA TYR A 246 -13.57 0.46 3.03
C TYR A 246 -13.00 0.40 1.61
N ILE A 247 -13.20 1.46 0.82
CA ILE A 247 -12.80 1.45 -0.60
C ILE A 247 -11.85 2.61 -0.91
N GLY A 248 -10.66 2.27 -1.36
CA GLY A 248 -9.68 3.22 -1.88
C GLY A 248 -10.09 3.76 -3.25
N SER A 249 -10.17 5.09 -3.39
CA SER A 249 -10.44 5.78 -4.65
C SER A 249 -9.88 7.20 -4.59
N SER A 250 -9.08 7.60 -5.58
CA SER A 250 -8.36 8.88 -5.54
C SER A 250 -8.71 9.86 -6.68
N ASN A 251 -9.50 9.44 -7.66
CA ASN A 251 -9.96 10.32 -8.72
C ASN A 251 -11.49 10.23 -8.92
N ASN A 252 -12.02 11.25 -9.59
CA ASN A 252 -13.43 11.38 -9.94
C ASN A 252 -13.55 11.96 -11.36
N ASP A 253 -12.82 11.33 -12.28
CA ASP A 253 -12.69 11.78 -13.65
C ASP A 253 -14.04 11.80 -14.38
N TYR A 254 -14.97 10.90 -14.05
CA TYR A 254 -16.29 10.82 -14.68
C TYR A 254 -17.10 12.10 -14.46
N SER A 255 -16.92 12.79 -13.32
CA SER A 255 -17.58 14.08 -13.04
C SER A 255 -17.20 15.18 -14.04
N TYR A 256 -15.99 15.11 -14.62
CA TYR A 256 -15.53 16.10 -15.59
C TYR A 256 -16.30 16.02 -16.91
N LEU A 257 -16.87 14.86 -17.26
CA LEU A 257 -17.72 14.74 -18.44
C LEU A 257 -18.99 15.60 -18.30
N SER A 258 -19.61 15.60 -17.12
CA SER A 258 -20.77 16.45 -16.85
C SER A 258 -20.42 17.94 -16.80
N VAL A 259 -19.20 18.29 -16.39
CA VAL A 259 -18.71 19.68 -16.40
C VAL A 259 -18.40 20.15 -17.83
N ALA A 260 -17.83 19.27 -18.65
CA ALA A 260 -17.50 19.57 -20.04
C ALA A 260 -18.74 19.83 -20.89
N ASP A 261 -19.86 19.15 -20.59
CA ASP A 261 -21.16 19.41 -21.21
C ASP A 261 -22.28 19.52 -20.16
N PRO A 262 -22.62 20.74 -19.71
CA PRO A 262 -23.71 20.94 -18.75
C PRO A 262 -25.08 20.46 -19.26
N THR A 263 -25.26 20.23 -20.56
CA THR A 263 -26.54 19.77 -21.11
C THR A 263 -26.82 18.29 -20.79
N VAL A 264 -25.79 17.52 -20.43
CA VAL A 264 -25.94 16.13 -19.96
C VAL A 264 -26.14 16.03 -18.44
N THR A 265 -26.29 17.15 -17.74
CA THR A 265 -26.53 17.17 -16.30
C THR A 265 -27.79 16.38 -15.95
N HIS A 266 -27.65 15.41 -15.05
CA HIS A 266 -28.73 14.59 -14.56
C HIS A 266 -28.73 14.54 -13.02
N PRO A 267 -29.88 14.46 -12.33
CA PRO A 267 -29.91 14.30 -10.88
C PRO A 267 -29.08 13.11 -10.36
N TYR A 268 -29.09 11.99 -11.08
CA TYR A 268 -28.25 10.83 -10.76
C TYR A 268 -26.75 11.07 -10.92
N ALA A 269 -26.30 12.12 -11.63
CA ALA A 269 -24.88 12.43 -11.71
C ALA A 269 -24.32 12.86 -10.34
N ILE A 270 -25.14 13.43 -9.46
CA ILE A 270 -24.72 13.85 -8.11
C ILE A 270 -24.29 12.62 -7.30
N THR A 271 -25.15 11.61 -7.21
CA THR A 271 -24.84 10.37 -6.48
C THR A 271 -23.91 9.46 -7.29
N GLY A 272 -23.99 9.48 -8.61
CA GLY A 272 -23.17 8.70 -9.52
C GLY A 272 -21.70 9.11 -9.54
N ASN A 273 -21.35 10.32 -9.11
CA ASN A 273 -19.97 10.81 -9.12
C ASN A 273 -19.44 11.16 -7.72
N ALA A 274 -20.24 11.18 -6.66
CA ALA A 274 -19.71 11.50 -5.33
C ALA A 274 -18.77 10.38 -4.84
N SER A 275 -17.55 10.74 -4.43
CA SER A 275 -16.53 9.78 -3.97
C SER A 275 -17.00 8.92 -2.79
N SER A 276 -17.76 9.51 -1.86
CA SER A 276 -18.34 8.79 -0.72
C SER A 276 -19.33 7.69 -1.15
N ILE A 277 -19.97 7.85 -2.32
CA ILE A 277 -20.96 6.90 -2.82
C ILE A 277 -20.30 5.63 -3.36
N ILE A 278 -18.99 5.62 -3.64
CA ILE A 278 -18.27 4.40 -4.04
C ILE A 278 -18.42 3.32 -2.96
N ALA A 279 -18.17 3.65 -1.68
CA ALA A 279 -18.40 2.75 -0.56
C ALA A 279 -19.90 2.66 -0.20
N ASN A 280 -20.58 3.80 -0.10
CA ASN A 280 -21.96 3.81 0.42
C ASN A 280 -22.96 3.12 -0.50
N ARG A 281 -22.72 3.06 -1.82
CA ARG A 281 -23.61 2.34 -2.74
C ARG A 281 -23.48 0.82 -2.57
N VAL A 282 -22.27 0.32 -2.27
CA VAL A 282 -22.07 -1.08 -1.87
C VAL A 282 -22.88 -1.35 -0.61
N SER A 283 -22.67 -0.56 0.45
CA SER A 283 -23.40 -0.74 1.71
C SER A 283 -24.91 -0.65 1.53
N TYR A 284 -25.39 0.28 0.72
CA TYR A 284 -26.81 0.45 0.41
C TYR A 284 -27.41 -0.76 -0.32
N PHE A 285 -26.75 -1.24 -1.39
CA PHE A 285 -27.26 -2.35 -2.18
C PHE A 285 -27.34 -3.65 -1.39
N TYR A 286 -26.30 -3.94 -0.60
CA TYR A 286 -26.22 -5.16 0.20
C TYR A 286 -26.88 -5.06 1.59
N ASP A 287 -27.37 -3.87 1.98
CA ASP A 287 -27.87 -3.55 3.33
C ASP A 287 -26.83 -3.83 4.44
N PHE A 288 -25.58 -3.46 4.18
CA PHE A 288 -24.51 -3.53 5.18
C PHE A 288 -24.61 -2.35 6.15
N ARG A 289 -24.52 -2.63 7.46
CA ARG A 289 -24.76 -1.64 8.52
C ARG A 289 -23.52 -1.29 9.36
N GLY A 290 -22.34 -1.79 8.97
CA GLY A 290 -21.07 -1.36 9.55
C GLY A 290 -20.56 -0.03 8.97
N PRO A 291 -19.34 0.40 9.34
CA PRO A 291 -18.73 1.61 8.80
C PRO A 291 -18.60 1.55 7.28
N SER A 292 -18.88 2.65 6.58
CA SER A 292 -18.83 2.72 5.11
C SER A 292 -18.03 3.95 4.68
N VAL A 293 -16.80 3.73 4.20
CA VAL A 293 -15.78 4.78 4.05
C VAL A 293 -15.08 4.68 2.69
N ALA A 294 -15.11 5.79 1.95
CA ALA A 294 -14.21 6.01 0.82
C ALA A 294 -12.90 6.60 1.34
N VAL A 295 -11.76 6.04 0.92
CA VAL A 295 -10.42 6.40 1.38
C VAL A 295 -9.62 6.99 0.23
N ASP A 296 -9.09 8.18 0.42
CA ASP A 296 -8.15 8.79 -0.51
C ASP A 296 -6.83 9.13 0.19
N THR A 297 -5.81 8.34 -0.12
CA THR A 297 -4.41 8.56 0.23
C THR A 297 -3.55 8.37 -1.03
N ALA A 298 -4.07 8.72 -2.20
CA ALA A 298 -3.44 8.47 -3.50
C ALA A 298 -3.11 6.97 -3.72
N CYS A 299 -1.87 6.66 -4.10
CA CYS A 299 -1.44 5.32 -4.48
C CYS A 299 -1.47 4.28 -3.33
N SER A 300 -1.58 4.71 -2.07
CA SER A 300 -1.72 3.82 -0.91
C SER A 300 -3.17 3.53 -0.52
N SER A 301 -4.17 4.15 -1.18
CA SER A 301 -5.58 4.15 -0.75
C SER A 301 -6.15 2.78 -0.40
N SER A 302 -5.95 1.76 -1.24
CA SER A 302 -6.46 0.41 -0.96
C SER A 302 -5.77 -0.28 0.21
N LEU A 303 -4.47 -0.06 0.45
CA LEU A 303 -3.81 -0.62 1.65
C LEU A 303 -4.26 0.11 2.92
N VAL A 304 -4.47 1.42 2.86
CA VAL A 304 -5.03 2.19 3.98
C VAL A 304 -6.47 1.75 4.27
N ALA A 305 -7.27 1.48 3.23
CA ALA A 305 -8.62 0.93 3.38
C ALA A 305 -8.60 -0.46 4.06
N VAL A 306 -7.70 -1.36 3.65
CA VAL A 306 -7.52 -2.66 4.32
C VAL A 306 -7.04 -2.49 5.77
N HIS A 307 -6.11 -1.57 6.03
CA HIS A 307 -5.66 -1.24 7.39
C HIS A 307 -6.82 -0.78 8.29
N GLN A 308 -7.67 0.13 7.80
CA GLN A 308 -8.85 0.57 8.53
C GLN A 308 -9.83 -0.59 8.78
N GLY A 309 -10.02 -1.46 7.78
CA GLY A 309 -10.78 -2.70 7.92
C GLY A 309 -10.25 -3.64 9.00
N VAL A 310 -8.93 -3.83 9.06
CA VAL A 310 -8.26 -4.60 10.11
C VAL A 310 -8.53 -3.99 11.50
N LYS A 311 -8.46 -2.66 11.63
CA LYS A 311 -8.77 -1.97 12.90
C LYS A 311 -10.24 -2.09 13.28
N ALA A 312 -11.16 -2.02 12.33
CA ALA A 312 -12.60 -2.18 12.57
C ALA A 312 -12.94 -3.59 13.08
N LEU A 313 -12.35 -4.63 12.48
CA LEU A 313 -12.49 -6.01 12.94
C LEU A 313 -11.92 -6.20 14.35
N ARG A 314 -10.73 -5.68 14.62
CA ARG A 314 -10.06 -5.82 15.94
C ARG A 314 -10.77 -5.05 17.05
N SER A 315 -11.43 -3.94 16.74
CA SER A 315 -12.19 -3.13 17.70
C SER A 315 -13.64 -3.58 17.89
N GLY A 316 -14.14 -4.47 17.02
CA GLY A 316 -15.54 -4.89 17.03
C GLY A 316 -16.51 -3.90 16.39
N GLU A 317 -16.02 -2.88 15.67
CA GLU A 317 -16.88 -1.99 14.87
C GLU A 317 -17.52 -2.72 13.67
N ALA A 318 -16.92 -3.81 13.21
CA ALA A 318 -17.45 -4.70 12.19
C ALA A 318 -17.13 -6.17 12.51
N ASP A 319 -17.96 -7.08 12.01
CA ASP A 319 -17.77 -8.54 12.13
C ASP A 319 -17.26 -9.16 10.82
N VAL A 320 -17.59 -8.53 9.71
CA VAL A 320 -17.08 -8.81 8.36
C VAL A 320 -16.65 -7.50 7.75
N VAL A 321 -15.58 -7.49 6.99
CA VAL A 321 -15.14 -6.30 6.24
C VAL A 321 -14.97 -6.65 4.76
N VAL A 322 -15.51 -5.79 3.90
CA VAL A 322 -15.13 -5.70 2.50
C VAL A 322 -14.17 -4.52 2.35
N ALA A 323 -12.93 -4.78 1.95
CA ALA A 323 -11.92 -3.73 1.79
C ALA A 323 -11.12 -3.89 0.50
N GLY A 324 -10.77 -2.78 -0.14
CA GLY A 324 -10.06 -2.81 -1.41
C GLY A 324 -9.92 -1.45 -2.06
N GLY A 325 -9.92 -1.42 -3.39
CA GLY A 325 -9.88 -0.16 -4.14
C GLY A 325 -10.23 -0.32 -5.61
N VAL A 326 -10.56 0.80 -6.22
CA VAL A 326 -10.90 0.94 -7.64
C VAL A 326 -10.13 2.12 -8.24
N ASN A 327 -9.87 2.05 -9.55
CA ASN A 327 -9.27 3.13 -10.31
C ASN A 327 -9.74 3.10 -11.78
N ALA A 328 -10.02 4.27 -12.35
CA ALA A 328 -10.48 4.40 -13.74
C ALA A 328 -9.83 5.59 -14.45
N LEU A 329 -9.44 5.42 -15.71
CA LEU A 329 -8.79 6.46 -16.53
C LEU A 329 -9.80 7.03 -17.53
N ILE A 330 -10.74 7.84 -17.03
CA ILE A 330 -11.86 8.36 -17.84
C ILE A 330 -11.46 9.57 -18.68
N THR A 331 -10.55 10.43 -18.20
CA THR A 331 -10.13 11.66 -18.92
C THR A 331 -8.61 11.71 -19.15
N PRO A 332 -8.13 12.50 -20.13
CA PRO A 332 -6.69 12.66 -20.34
C PRO A 332 -6.01 13.55 -19.31
N VAL A 333 -6.76 14.27 -18.46
CA VAL A 333 -6.26 15.39 -17.65
C VAL A 333 -5.10 14.97 -16.75
N VAL A 334 -5.27 13.88 -16.00
CA VAL A 334 -4.26 13.41 -15.05
C VAL A 334 -3.05 12.82 -15.78
N THR A 335 -3.25 12.13 -16.91
CA THR A 335 -2.16 11.59 -17.73
C THR A 335 -1.29 12.70 -18.29
N VAL A 336 -1.91 13.70 -18.93
CA VAL A 336 -1.19 14.87 -19.48
C VAL A 336 -0.52 15.66 -18.35
N GLY A 337 -1.19 15.81 -17.20
CA GLY A 337 -0.61 16.49 -16.04
C GLY A 337 0.66 15.83 -15.53
N PHE A 338 0.66 14.50 -15.34
CA PHE A 338 1.86 13.78 -14.90
C PHE A 338 2.97 13.73 -15.96
N ASP A 339 2.61 13.70 -17.24
CA ASP A 339 3.58 13.80 -18.32
C ASP A 339 4.31 15.15 -18.30
N GLU A 340 3.59 16.25 -18.07
CA GLU A 340 4.16 17.60 -18.00
C GLU A 340 5.04 17.86 -16.77
N VAL A 341 4.81 17.14 -15.65
CA VAL A 341 5.75 17.17 -14.51
C VAL A 341 7.14 16.68 -14.95
N GLY A 342 7.20 15.78 -15.94
CA GLY A 342 8.42 15.25 -16.50
C GLY A 342 9.09 14.18 -15.63
N GLY A 343 9.52 13.08 -16.24
CA GLY A 343 10.27 12.01 -15.57
C GLY A 343 9.45 11.14 -14.60
N VAL A 344 8.13 11.30 -14.58
CA VAL A 344 7.19 10.49 -13.77
C VAL A 344 6.67 9.29 -14.56
N LEU A 345 6.18 9.53 -15.77
CA LEU A 345 5.65 8.48 -16.64
C LEU A 345 6.76 7.86 -17.51
N ALA A 346 6.76 6.53 -17.61
CA ALA A 346 7.67 5.80 -18.48
C ALA A 346 7.30 6.01 -19.95
N PRO A 347 8.22 6.49 -20.81
CA PRO A 347 7.91 6.74 -22.23
C PRO A 347 7.48 5.50 -23.01
N ASP A 348 7.95 4.31 -22.61
CA ASP A 348 7.56 3.04 -23.21
C ASP A 348 6.33 2.40 -22.52
N GLY A 349 5.78 3.02 -21.48
CA GLY A 349 4.64 2.55 -20.71
C GLY A 349 4.95 1.36 -19.79
N ARG A 350 6.21 0.97 -19.61
CA ARG A 350 6.55 -0.21 -18.79
C ARG A 350 7.07 0.17 -17.42
N ILE A 351 6.60 -0.57 -16.42
CA ILE A 351 7.11 -0.49 -15.06
C ILE A 351 8.23 -1.52 -14.91
N LYS A 352 9.43 -1.05 -14.58
CA LYS A 352 10.68 -1.83 -14.54
C LYS A 352 11.30 -1.78 -13.15
N SER A 353 10.50 -2.19 -12.18
CA SER A 353 10.80 -2.07 -10.76
C SER A 353 12.19 -2.62 -10.44
N PHE A 354 13.03 -1.79 -9.82
CA PHE A 354 14.38 -2.10 -9.36
C PHE A 354 15.37 -2.48 -10.48
N SER A 355 15.01 -2.26 -11.74
CA SER A 355 15.85 -2.52 -12.92
C SER A 355 16.82 -1.37 -13.20
N GLN A 356 17.96 -1.67 -13.81
CA GLN A 356 18.95 -0.69 -14.28
C GLN A 356 18.39 0.35 -15.27
N ASP A 357 17.30 0.02 -15.97
CA ASP A 357 16.66 0.84 -16.98
C ASP A 357 15.30 1.41 -16.54
N ALA A 358 15.03 1.41 -15.23
CA ALA A 358 13.88 2.05 -14.59
C ALA A 358 13.80 3.55 -14.95
N ASN A 359 12.67 3.99 -15.51
CA ASN A 359 12.53 5.30 -16.10
C ASN A 359 11.12 5.93 -15.93
N GLY A 360 10.36 5.49 -14.94
CA GLY A 360 9.02 5.98 -14.64
C GLY A 360 7.99 4.86 -14.50
N TYR A 361 6.72 5.24 -14.31
CA TYR A 361 5.62 4.28 -14.26
C TYR A 361 4.59 4.48 -15.38
N SER A 362 3.66 3.55 -15.54
CA SER A 362 2.48 3.71 -16.40
C SER A 362 1.19 3.60 -15.61
N ARG A 363 0.18 4.39 -15.98
CA ARG A 363 -1.11 4.40 -15.30
C ARG A 363 -1.93 3.17 -15.71
N SER A 364 -2.82 2.74 -14.83
CA SER A 364 -3.69 1.59 -15.10
C SER A 364 -5.06 1.69 -14.43
N GLU A 365 -6.05 1.03 -15.05
CA GLU A 365 -7.42 0.87 -14.61
C GLU A 365 -7.64 -0.48 -13.92
N GLY A 366 -8.65 -0.56 -13.07
CA GLY A 366 -9.08 -1.82 -12.47
C GLY A 366 -9.48 -1.69 -11.01
N GLY A 367 -9.53 -2.82 -10.33
CA GLY A 367 -9.85 -2.86 -8.92
C GLY A 367 -9.65 -4.24 -8.31
N GLY A 368 -9.74 -4.29 -7.00
CA GLY A 368 -9.81 -5.53 -6.24
C GLY A 368 -10.51 -5.32 -4.90
N MET A 369 -11.18 -6.35 -4.42
CA MET A 369 -11.83 -6.39 -3.11
C MET A 369 -11.39 -7.64 -2.36
N LEU A 370 -11.22 -7.51 -1.04
CA LEU A 370 -10.98 -8.59 -0.10
C LEU A 370 -12.14 -8.66 0.89
N VAL A 371 -12.55 -9.88 1.25
CA VAL A 371 -13.45 -10.15 2.37
C VAL A 371 -12.61 -10.60 3.54
N LEU A 372 -12.73 -9.89 4.65
CA LEU A 372 -11.90 -10.03 5.84
C LEU A 372 -12.76 -10.34 7.05
N LYS A 373 -12.27 -11.22 7.93
CA LYS A 373 -12.89 -11.55 9.21
C LYS A 373 -11.81 -11.71 10.27
N ARG A 374 -12.17 -11.56 11.55
CA ARG A 374 -11.29 -12.05 12.63
C ARG A 374 -11.06 -13.54 12.40
N LEU A 375 -9.83 -14.02 12.62
CA LEU A 375 -9.50 -15.42 12.41
C LEU A 375 -10.38 -16.36 13.24
N SER A 376 -10.73 -15.97 14.46
CA SER A 376 -11.67 -16.70 15.32
C SER A 376 -13.06 -16.85 14.69
N ASP A 377 -13.58 -15.79 14.07
CA ASP A 377 -14.90 -15.81 13.44
C ASP A 377 -14.89 -16.61 12.14
N ALA A 378 -13.81 -16.51 11.36
CA ALA A 378 -13.64 -17.31 10.16
C ALA A 378 -13.62 -18.82 10.48
N ARG A 379 -12.96 -19.21 11.59
CA ARG A 379 -12.98 -20.60 12.09
C ARG A 379 -14.38 -21.02 12.53
N ARG A 380 -15.01 -20.22 13.41
CA ARG A 380 -16.36 -20.46 13.94
C ARG A 380 -17.37 -20.69 12.82
N ASP A 381 -17.28 -19.88 11.77
CA ASP A 381 -18.25 -19.88 10.68
C ASP A 381 -17.87 -20.89 9.57
N GLY A 382 -16.71 -21.54 9.67
CA GLY A 382 -16.24 -22.55 8.72
C GLY A 382 -15.83 -21.97 7.37
N ASP A 383 -15.39 -20.72 7.35
CA ASP A 383 -15.00 -20.02 6.13
C ASP A 383 -13.71 -20.59 5.53
N PRO A 384 -13.55 -20.55 4.19
CA PRO A 384 -12.26 -20.80 3.58
C PRO A 384 -11.28 -19.69 3.99
N ILE A 385 -10.16 -20.05 4.61
CA ILE A 385 -9.10 -19.09 4.96
C ILE A 385 -8.02 -19.17 3.88
N MET A 386 -7.84 -18.08 3.13
CA MET A 386 -6.88 -18.00 2.02
C MET A 386 -5.47 -17.62 2.47
N ALA A 387 -5.39 -16.66 3.40
CA ALA A 387 -4.16 -16.15 3.99
C ALA A 387 -4.51 -15.40 5.29
N ILE A 388 -3.49 -15.07 6.09
CA ILE A 388 -3.66 -14.30 7.32
C ILE A 388 -2.92 -12.97 7.22
N ILE A 389 -3.62 -11.86 7.45
CA ILE A 389 -3.04 -10.57 7.74
C ILE A 389 -2.65 -10.56 9.23
N ALA A 390 -1.35 -10.66 9.47
CA ALA A 390 -0.79 -10.65 10.82
C ALA A 390 -0.64 -9.21 11.35
N GLY A 391 -0.22 -8.27 10.51
CA GLY A 391 -0.04 -6.89 10.97
C GLY A 391 -0.20 -5.86 9.89
N SER A 392 -0.44 -4.62 10.29
CA SER A 392 -0.45 -3.50 9.37
C SER A 392 -0.13 -2.18 10.07
N ALA A 393 0.45 -1.25 9.33
CA ALA A 393 0.67 0.11 9.79
C ALA A 393 0.50 1.13 8.66
N VAL A 394 0.18 2.36 9.07
CA VAL A 394 0.12 3.54 8.21
C VAL A 394 0.90 4.67 8.90
N ASN A 395 1.62 5.48 8.13
CA ASN A 395 2.24 6.72 8.61
C ASN A 395 2.28 7.79 7.50
N HIS A 396 3.04 8.87 7.73
CA HIS A 396 3.27 9.90 6.73
C HIS A 396 4.75 10.31 6.67
N ASP A 397 5.22 10.69 5.49
CA ASP A 397 6.58 11.19 5.22
C ASP A 397 6.96 12.48 5.98
N GLY A 398 5.99 13.15 6.61
CA GLY A 398 6.18 14.48 7.18
C GLY A 398 6.66 15.50 6.13
N ARG A 399 7.67 16.28 6.50
CA ARG A 399 8.28 17.31 5.64
C ARG A 399 9.49 16.72 4.92
N SER A 400 9.32 16.28 3.68
CA SER A 400 10.36 15.73 2.79
C SER A 400 10.90 16.77 1.78
N ASN A 401 11.68 16.34 0.78
CA ASN A 401 12.32 17.20 -0.25
C ASN A 401 11.35 17.86 -1.25
N GLY A 402 10.06 17.69 -1.03
CA GLY A 402 8.99 18.19 -1.88
C GLY A 402 7.75 17.34 -1.65
N LEU A 403 6.57 17.88 -1.96
CA LEU A 403 5.31 17.17 -1.67
C LEU A 403 5.26 15.76 -2.26
N LEU A 404 5.88 15.55 -3.44
CA LEU A 404 5.92 14.28 -4.16
C LEU A 404 7.15 13.41 -3.85
N ALA A 405 8.07 13.90 -3.02
CA ALA A 405 9.32 13.22 -2.73
C ALA A 405 9.13 12.22 -1.57
N PRO A 406 9.43 10.93 -1.77
CA PRO A 406 9.30 9.93 -0.72
C PRO A 406 10.38 10.11 0.37
N ASN A 407 10.11 9.59 1.57
CA ASN A 407 11.03 9.65 2.70
C ASN A 407 11.45 8.23 3.18
N PRO A 408 12.73 7.82 3.05
CA PRO A 408 13.17 6.47 3.45
C PRO A 408 13.03 6.21 4.95
N ASP A 409 13.18 7.22 5.81
CA ASP A 409 13.04 7.05 7.26
C ASP A 409 11.58 6.75 7.62
N ALA A 410 10.65 7.45 6.98
CA ALA A 410 9.22 7.19 7.15
C ALA A 410 8.82 5.82 6.59
N GLN A 411 9.39 5.40 5.46
CA GLN A 411 9.18 4.05 4.94
C GLN A 411 9.71 2.99 5.93
N ALA A 412 10.96 3.09 6.38
CA ALA A 412 11.50 2.18 7.40
C ALA A 412 10.63 2.14 8.67
N GLU A 413 10.14 3.29 9.14
CA GLU A 413 9.28 3.38 10.31
C GLU A 413 7.91 2.70 10.12
N VAL A 414 7.27 2.82 8.95
CA VAL A 414 5.99 2.11 8.71
C VAL A 414 6.21 0.60 8.66
N LEU A 415 7.34 0.14 8.12
CA LEU A 415 7.72 -1.27 8.13
C LEU A 415 7.90 -1.76 9.58
N ARG A 416 8.70 -1.08 10.41
CA ARG A 416 8.91 -1.47 11.82
C ARG A 416 7.59 -1.58 12.58
N LYS A 417 6.71 -0.59 12.43
CA LYS A 417 5.38 -0.60 13.06
C LYS A 417 4.53 -1.78 12.61
N ALA A 418 4.52 -2.09 11.32
CA ALA A 418 3.74 -3.20 10.78
C ALA A 418 4.26 -4.56 11.26
N TYR A 419 5.57 -4.76 11.32
CA TYR A 419 6.18 -5.99 11.83
C TYR A 419 6.01 -6.15 13.34
N LYS A 420 6.08 -5.05 14.10
CA LYS A 420 5.76 -5.05 15.54
C LYS A 420 4.27 -5.35 15.80
N ASP A 421 3.35 -4.79 15.01
CA ASP A 421 1.92 -5.13 15.07
C ASP A 421 1.69 -6.61 14.67
N ALA A 422 2.50 -7.15 13.76
CA ALA A 422 2.46 -8.54 13.34
C ALA A 422 3.04 -9.52 14.37
N GLY A 423 3.93 -9.10 15.24
CA GLY A 423 4.66 -10.02 16.12
C GLY A 423 5.78 -10.80 15.39
N ILE A 424 6.27 -10.29 14.26
CA ILE A 424 7.15 -11.02 13.34
C ILE A 424 8.49 -10.30 13.22
N ASP A 425 9.58 -11.05 13.36
CA ASP A 425 10.93 -10.52 13.06
C ASP A 425 11.04 -10.25 11.55
N PRO A 426 11.29 -8.99 11.13
CA PRO A 426 11.37 -8.64 9.71
C PRO A 426 12.49 -9.38 8.96
N ARG A 427 13.55 -9.83 9.65
CA ARG A 427 14.65 -10.61 9.04
C ARG A 427 14.24 -12.03 8.66
N SER A 428 13.06 -12.46 9.09
CA SER A 428 12.49 -13.77 8.76
C SER A 428 11.54 -13.75 7.57
N VAL A 429 11.20 -12.55 7.06
CA VAL A 429 10.28 -12.34 5.93
C VAL A 429 10.89 -12.85 4.64
N ASP A 430 10.09 -13.54 3.82
CA ASP A 430 10.58 -14.17 2.59
C ASP A 430 10.47 -13.26 1.38
N VAL A 431 9.31 -12.62 1.22
CA VAL A 431 8.94 -11.89 0.00
C VAL A 431 8.41 -10.52 0.37
N ILE A 432 8.78 -9.50 -0.40
CA ILE A 432 8.19 -8.17 -0.34
C ILE A 432 7.57 -7.89 -1.70
N GLU A 433 6.25 -7.72 -1.69
CA GLU A 433 5.53 -7.07 -2.77
C GLU A 433 5.65 -5.55 -2.55
N ALA A 434 6.62 -4.99 -3.26
CA ALA A 434 7.01 -3.60 -3.11
C ALA A 434 5.98 -2.65 -3.74
N HIS A 435 6.07 -1.37 -3.36
CA HIS A 435 5.44 -0.32 -4.12
C HIS A 435 6.04 -0.27 -5.54
N GLY A 436 7.37 -0.34 -5.67
CA GLY A 436 8.13 -0.67 -6.88
C GLY A 436 7.59 -0.03 -8.15
N THR A 437 7.67 1.30 -8.24
CA THR A 437 7.08 2.06 -9.35
C THR A 437 7.97 2.12 -10.59
N GLY A 438 9.22 1.63 -10.52
CA GLY A 438 10.12 1.73 -11.67
C GLY A 438 10.64 3.15 -11.86
N THR A 439 10.55 4.00 -10.82
CA THR A 439 11.02 5.39 -10.88
C THR A 439 12.48 5.47 -10.47
N ILE A 440 13.23 6.36 -11.12
CA ILE A 440 14.69 6.51 -10.93
C ILE A 440 15.06 6.76 -9.47
N LEU A 441 14.27 7.56 -8.76
CA LEU A 441 14.50 7.90 -7.34
C LEU A 441 13.70 7.02 -6.38
N GLY A 442 12.47 6.62 -6.73
CA GLY A 442 11.59 5.90 -5.81
C GLY A 442 12.10 4.49 -5.51
N ASP A 443 12.59 3.76 -6.51
CA ASP A 443 13.06 2.39 -6.32
C ASP A 443 14.30 2.32 -5.39
N PRO A 444 15.34 3.17 -5.52
CA PRO A 444 16.43 3.21 -4.56
C PRO A 444 16.01 3.60 -3.14
N ILE A 445 15.08 4.56 -3.00
CA ILE A 445 14.58 5.00 -1.69
C ILE A 445 13.81 3.87 -0.99
N GLU A 446 12.98 3.14 -1.74
CA GLU A 446 12.26 1.98 -1.21
C GLU A 446 13.19 0.84 -0.85
N ALA A 447 14.19 0.53 -1.70
CA ALA A 447 15.17 -0.50 -1.40
C ALA A 447 16.00 -0.19 -0.15
N ASP A 448 16.35 1.08 0.07
CA ASP A 448 17.02 1.53 1.29
C ASP A 448 16.13 1.33 2.53
N GLY A 449 14.87 1.80 2.48
CA GLY A 449 13.91 1.60 3.57
C GLY A 449 13.68 0.12 3.93
N LEU A 450 13.58 -0.74 2.90
CA LEU A 450 13.50 -2.19 3.05
C LEU A 450 14.78 -2.79 3.60
N GLY A 451 15.93 -2.39 3.08
CA GLY A 451 17.25 -2.83 3.51
C GLY A 451 17.46 -2.58 5.00
N ARG A 452 17.07 -1.39 5.50
CA ARG A 452 17.22 -1.01 6.91
C ARG A 452 16.41 -1.86 7.89
N VAL A 453 15.32 -2.50 7.47
CA VAL A 453 14.39 -3.21 8.36
C VAL A 453 14.34 -4.70 8.08
N VAL A 454 14.22 -5.09 6.82
CA VAL A 454 14.01 -6.48 6.39
C VAL A 454 15.32 -7.15 6.02
N GLY A 455 16.23 -6.40 5.40
CA GLY A 455 17.40 -6.90 4.68
C GLY A 455 18.69 -7.00 5.49
N ARG A 456 19.17 -5.90 6.07
CA ARG A 456 20.42 -5.85 6.87
C ARG A 456 20.34 -6.81 8.06
N GLY A 457 21.42 -7.54 8.32
CA GLY A 457 21.49 -8.53 9.41
C GLY A 457 20.93 -9.93 9.06
N ARG A 458 20.57 -10.17 7.80
CA ARG A 458 20.25 -11.51 7.28
C ARG A 458 21.51 -12.27 6.86
N ASP A 459 21.39 -13.60 6.78
CA ASP A 459 22.40 -14.41 6.10
C ASP A 459 22.42 -14.05 4.59
N ALA A 460 23.62 -13.92 4.01
CA ALA A 460 23.80 -13.51 2.61
C ALA A 460 23.16 -14.48 1.59
N ASP A 461 22.99 -15.75 1.96
CA ASP A 461 22.33 -16.78 1.14
C ASP A 461 20.79 -16.80 1.30
N LYS A 462 20.22 -15.95 2.16
CA LYS A 462 18.78 -15.85 2.43
C LYS A 462 18.25 -14.43 2.22
N PRO A 463 18.47 -13.79 1.05
CA PRO A 463 17.96 -12.44 0.81
C PRO A 463 16.43 -12.42 0.83
N ALA A 464 15.85 -11.29 1.26
CA ALA A 464 14.42 -11.08 1.05
C ALA A 464 14.15 -10.85 -0.43
N LEU A 465 13.16 -11.55 -0.96
CA LEU A 465 12.80 -11.52 -2.36
C LEU A 465 11.92 -10.31 -2.67
N LEU A 466 12.20 -9.58 -3.75
CA LEU A 466 11.47 -8.40 -4.19
C LEU A 466 10.68 -8.67 -5.46
N GLY A 467 9.44 -8.17 -5.50
CA GLY A 467 8.66 -8.11 -6.73
C GLY A 467 7.61 -7.00 -6.72
N SER A 468 6.99 -6.76 -7.86
CA SER A 468 5.87 -5.81 -8.01
C SER A 468 4.92 -6.25 -9.11
N ALA A 469 3.63 -6.39 -8.79
CA ALA A 469 2.53 -6.67 -9.72
C ALA A 469 2.36 -5.54 -10.75
N LYS A 470 2.88 -4.35 -10.45
CA LYS A 470 2.82 -3.19 -11.36
C LYS A 470 3.60 -3.44 -12.65
N SER A 471 4.62 -4.30 -12.61
CA SER A 471 5.34 -4.72 -13.82
C SER A 471 4.45 -5.46 -14.83
N ASN A 472 3.43 -6.18 -14.35
CA ASN A 472 2.46 -6.89 -15.17
C ASN A 472 1.30 -6.00 -15.63
N PHE A 473 0.71 -5.25 -14.70
CA PHE A 473 -0.60 -4.62 -14.92
C PHE A 473 -0.56 -3.10 -15.04
N GLY A 474 0.59 -2.48 -14.81
CA GLY A 474 0.70 -1.03 -14.65
C GLY A 474 0.36 -0.59 -13.22
N HIS A 475 0.40 0.73 -12.97
CA HIS A 475 0.08 1.29 -11.68
C HIS A 475 -1.41 1.62 -11.58
N LEU A 476 -2.16 0.76 -10.88
CA LEU A 476 -3.61 0.95 -10.63
C LEU A 476 -3.94 2.05 -9.60
N GLU A 477 -3.04 3.01 -9.38
CA GLU A 477 -3.20 4.14 -8.46
C GLU A 477 -3.85 3.74 -7.12
N SER A 478 -5.08 4.18 -6.82
CA SER A 478 -5.80 3.86 -5.58
C SER A 478 -6.06 2.37 -5.36
N ALA A 479 -6.14 1.56 -6.41
CA ALA A 479 -6.34 0.12 -6.37
C ALA A 479 -5.04 -0.71 -6.38
N ALA A 480 -3.87 -0.08 -6.46
CA ALA A 480 -2.59 -0.79 -6.58
C ALA A 480 -2.30 -1.73 -5.40
N GLY A 481 -2.67 -1.32 -4.18
CA GLY A 481 -2.53 -2.13 -2.97
C GLY A 481 -3.38 -3.39 -3.00
N ALA A 482 -4.64 -3.29 -3.44
CA ALA A 482 -5.54 -4.43 -3.56
C ALA A 482 -5.01 -5.46 -4.58
N ALA A 483 -4.51 -5.02 -5.73
CA ALA A 483 -3.88 -5.90 -6.71
C ALA A 483 -2.63 -6.62 -6.14
N SER A 484 -1.82 -5.88 -5.39
CA SER A 484 -0.60 -6.37 -4.73
C SER A 484 -0.93 -7.43 -3.65
N LEU A 485 -1.95 -7.18 -2.82
CA LEU A 485 -2.45 -8.16 -1.85
C LEU A 485 -3.01 -9.40 -2.53
N SER A 486 -3.82 -9.25 -3.58
CA SER A 486 -4.37 -10.38 -4.34
C SER A 486 -3.26 -11.26 -4.93
N LYS A 487 -2.19 -10.66 -5.47
CA LYS A 487 -0.99 -11.40 -5.90
C LYS A 487 -0.40 -12.22 -4.76
N ILE A 488 -0.15 -11.59 -3.60
CA ILE A 488 0.49 -12.28 -2.46
C ILE A 488 -0.40 -13.38 -1.88
N VAL A 489 -1.70 -13.16 -1.72
CA VAL A 489 -2.63 -14.19 -1.24
C VAL A 489 -2.62 -15.40 -2.19
N LEU A 490 -2.70 -15.18 -3.50
CA LEU A 490 -2.66 -16.26 -4.48
C LEU A 490 -1.29 -16.97 -4.52
N ALA A 491 -0.20 -16.22 -4.39
CA ALA A 491 1.16 -16.76 -4.32
C ALA A 491 1.36 -17.67 -3.10
N LEU A 492 0.84 -17.28 -1.93
CA LEU A 492 0.83 -18.11 -0.72
C LEU A 492 0.02 -19.39 -0.92
N GLN A 493 -1.20 -19.28 -1.46
CA GLN A 493 -2.05 -20.45 -1.72
C GLN A 493 -1.44 -21.45 -2.70
N ASN A 494 -0.67 -20.97 -3.68
CA ASN A 494 -0.07 -21.80 -4.72
C ASN A 494 1.41 -22.13 -4.45
N ASN A 495 1.93 -21.73 -3.30
CA ASN A 495 3.31 -21.99 -2.87
C ASN A 495 4.40 -21.52 -3.86
N LYS A 496 4.18 -20.42 -4.57
CA LYS A 496 5.09 -19.94 -5.61
C LYS A 496 5.20 -18.43 -5.60
N VAL A 497 6.39 -17.92 -5.93
CA VAL A 497 6.64 -16.49 -6.13
C VAL A 497 6.69 -16.20 -7.63
N PRO A 498 5.73 -15.45 -8.19
CA PRO A 498 5.75 -15.04 -9.59
C PRO A 498 6.89 -14.06 -9.89
N PRO A 499 7.37 -14.00 -11.14
CA PRO A 499 8.39 -13.04 -11.54
C PRO A 499 7.86 -11.60 -11.49
N SER A 500 8.75 -10.67 -11.13
CA SER A 500 8.65 -9.27 -11.49
C SER A 500 9.22 -9.11 -12.89
N ILE A 501 8.34 -8.86 -13.87
CA ILE A 501 8.75 -8.76 -15.27
C ILE A 501 9.41 -7.42 -15.58
N ASN A 502 9.97 -7.27 -16.78
CA ASN A 502 10.73 -6.09 -17.23
C ASN A 502 12.02 -5.79 -16.45
N TYR A 503 12.50 -6.73 -15.63
CA TYR A 503 13.79 -6.62 -14.96
C TYR A 503 14.94 -7.06 -15.88
N THR A 504 15.88 -6.15 -16.19
CA THR A 504 16.99 -6.42 -17.12
C THR A 504 18.37 -6.46 -16.44
N GLY A 505 18.41 -6.27 -15.12
CA GLY A 505 19.63 -6.22 -14.31
C GLY A 505 19.46 -5.27 -13.12
N PRO A 506 20.34 -5.35 -12.11
CA PRO A 506 20.19 -4.57 -10.88
C PRO A 506 20.33 -3.07 -11.14
N ASN A 507 19.44 -2.28 -10.53
CA ASN A 507 19.58 -0.83 -10.52
C ASN A 507 20.94 -0.43 -9.91
N PRO A 508 21.79 0.34 -10.64
CA PRO A 508 23.14 0.68 -10.18
C PRO A 508 23.17 1.61 -8.97
N TYR A 509 22.04 2.20 -8.60
CA TYR A 509 21.90 3.03 -7.39
C TYR A 509 21.48 2.22 -6.15
N ILE A 510 21.43 0.89 -6.26
CA ILE A 510 21.03 -0.02 -5.19
C ILE A 510 22.12 -1.07 -5.01
N ASP A 511 22.74 -1.11 -3.83
CA ASP A 511 23.66 -2.17 -3.44
C ASP A 511 22.87 -3.36 -2.85
N PHE A 512 22.31 -4.20 -3.73
CA PHE A 512 21.48 -5.35 -3.37
C PHE A 512 22.17 -6.34 -2.43
N ASP A 513 23.48 -6.52 -2.61
CA ASP A 513 24.27 -7.44 -1.79
C ASP A 513 24.41 -6.92 -0.36
N ALA A 514 24.71 -5.62 -0.19
CA ALA A 514 24.84 -4.99 1.13
C ALA A 514 23.51 -4.90 1.89
N ILE A 515 22.39 -4.76 1.19
CA ILE A 515 21.06 -4.69 1.81
C ILE A 515 20.33 -6.05 1.83
N HIS A 516 20.95 -7.13 1.35
CA HIS A 516 20.39 -8.49 1.28
C HIS A 516 18.98 -8.56 0.70
N LEU A 517 18.75 -7.84 -0.40
CA LEU A 517 17.52 -7.91 -1.19
C LEU A 517 17.80 -8.53 -2.55
N LYS A 518 16.82 -9.23 -3.14
CA LYS A 518 16.97 -9.81 -4.47
C LYS A 518 15.68 -9.75 -5.26
N VAL A 519 15.72 -9.18 -6.47
CA VAL A 519 14.57 -9.18 -7.37
C VAL A 519 14.28 -10.60 -7.87
N VAL A 520 13.01 -10.99 -7.84
CA VAL A 520 12.54 -12.26 -8.40
C VAL A 520 12.21 -12.06 -9.87
N ASP A 521 13.10 -12.48 -10.75
CA ASP A 521 12.97 -12.33 -12.21
C ASP A 521 12.43 -13.60 -12.90
N GLN A 522 12.29 -14.69 -12.15
CA GLN A 522 11.73 -15.97 -12.62
C GLN A 522 10.80 -16.56 -11.57
N VAL A 523 9.82 -17.37 -12.02
CA VAL A 523 8.97 -18.14 -11.10
C VAL A 523 9.86 -18.99 -10.19
N SER A 524 9.64 -18.91 -8.88
CA SER A 524 10.37 -19.70 -7.89
C SER A 524 9.44 -20.32 -6.85
N GLU A 525 9.93 -21.35 -6.17
CA GLU A 525 9.26 -21.90 -4.99
C GLU A 525 9.40 -20.92 -3.82
N TRP A 526 8.43 -20.94 -2.90
CA TRP A 526 8.46 -20.04 -1.75
C TRP A 526 9.55 -20.42 -0.71
N PRO A 527 10.46 -19.52 -0.30
CA PRO A 527 11.65 -19.86 0.49
C PRO A 527 11.42 -20.42 1.91
N ARG A 528 10.53 -19.81 2.70
CA ARG A 528 10.26 -20.15 4.12
C ARG A 528 11.48 -20.11 5.03
N TYR A 529 12.16 -18.97 5.07
CA TYR A 529 13.33 -18.78 5.94
C TYR A 529 13.01 -18.98 7.43
N SER A 530 11.78 -18.66 7.85
CA SER A 530 11.28 -18.85 9.21
C SER A 530 10.66 -20.24 9.49
N GLY A 531 10.59 -21.11 8.48
CA GLY A 531 9.75 -22.31 8.47
C GLY A 531 8.30 -22.05 8.02
N HIS A 532 7.90 -20.79 7.89
CA HIS A 532 6.60 -20.36 7.38
C HIS A 532 6.75 -19.32 6.27
N ALA A 533 5.79 -19.31 5.36
CA ALA A 533 5.73 -18.36 4.26
C ALA A 533 5.18 -17.00 4.74
N ILE A 534 6.02 -15.96 4.68
CA ILE A 534 5.70 -14.62 5.16
C ILE A 534 6.05 -13.58 4.08
N ALA A 535 5.12 -12.66 3.85
CA ALA A 535 5.31 -11.54 2.94
C ALA A 535 4.92 -10.19 3.54
N GLY A 536 5.61 -9.14 3.08
CA GLY A 536 5.21 -7.75 3.29
C GLY A 536 4.63 -7.16 2.00
N VAL A 537 3.65 -6.26 2.11
CA VAL A 537 3.05 -5.53 0.98
C VAL A 537 3.10 -4.04 1.26
N SER A 538 3.78 -3.28 0.41
CA SER A 538 4.00 -1.84 0.58
C SER A 538 3.20 -1.00 -0.42
N GLY A 539 2.74 0.17 0.03
CA GLY A 539 2.12 1.17 -0.84
C GLY A 539 2.37 2.58 -0.32
N PHE A 540 2.88 3.45 -1.19
CA PHE A 540 3.29 4.80 -0.83
C PHE A 540 2.54 5.80 -1.72
N GLY A 541 1.69 6.62 -1.11
CA GLY A 541 0.97 7.69 -1.80
C GLY A 541 1.89 8.85 -2.12
N PHE A 542 1.72 9.48 -3.29
CA PHE A 542 2.53 10.63 -3.69
C PHE A 542 2.40 11.84 -2.76
N GLY A 543 1.36 11.88 -1.91
CA GLY A 543 1.20 12.91 -0.87
C GLY A 543 1.99 12.62 0.41
N GLY A 544 2.66 11.47 0.49
CA GLY A 544 3.48 11.03 1.63
C GLY A 544 2.80 10.05 2.59
N ALA A 545 1.54 9.67 2.35
CA ALA A 545 0.87 8.64 3.15
C ALA A 545 1.40 7.24 2.79
N ASN A 546 1.93 6.52 3.77
CA ASN A 546 2.52 5.18 3.55
C ASN A 546 1.70 4.11 4.25
N ALA A 547 1.64 2.93 3.66
CA ALA A 547 1.04 1.75 4.26
C ALA A 547 1.93 0.52 4.05
N HIS A 548 1.99 -0.35 5.06
CA HIS A 548 2.62 -1.66 4.96
C HIS A 548 1.74 -2.72 5.64
N ILE A 549 1.54 -3.86 4.98
CA ILE A 549 0.74 -4.98 5.48
C ILE A 549 1.60 -6.25 5.49
N VAL A 550 1.59 -6.96 6.61
CA VAL A 550 2.30 -8.23 6.80
C VAL A 550 1.30 -9.38 6.68
N VAL A 551 1.55 -10.27 5.72
CA VAL A 551 0.70 -11.40 5.37
C VAL A 551 1.50 -12.69 5.51
N ARG A 552 0.87 -13.75 6.02
CA ARG A 552 1.48 -15.09 6.14
C ARG A 552 0.57 -16.17 5.59
N GLU A 553 1.15 -17.34 5.31
CA GLU A 553 0.38 -18.54 4.99
C GLU A 553 -0.52 -18.97 6.15
N VAL A 554 -1.51 -19.80 5.82
CA VAL A 554 -2.38 -20.45 6.79
C VAL A 554 -1.67 -21.67 7.35
N LEU A 555 -1.49 -21.71 8.67
CA LEU A 555 -0.84 -22.80 9.39
C LEU A 555 -1.89 -23.81 9.87
N PRO A 556 -1.50 -25.08 10.15
CA PRO A 556 -2.44 -26.05 10.71
C PRO A 556 -3.12 -25.58 12.00
N ILE A 557 -2.42 -24.84 12.86
CA ILE A 557 -2.98 -24.24 14.07
C ILE A 557 -4.07 -23.20 13.79
N ASP A 558 -4.10 -22.65 12.57
CA ASP A 558 -5.11 -21.68 12.16
C ASP A 558 -6.45 -22.29 11.80
N LEU A 559 -6.52 -23.61 11.69
CA LEU A 559 -7.69 -24.35 11.26
C LEU A 559 -8.36 -25.11 12.41
N VAL A 560 -7.78 -25.05 13.62
CA VAL A 560 -8.30 -25.76 14.80
C VAL A 560 -8.94 -24.74 15.73
N GLU A 561 -10.14 -25.03 16.23
CA GLU A 561 -10.71 -24.26 17.34
C GLU A 561 -9.84 -24.49 18.59
N PRO A 562 -9.48 -23.43 19.36
CA PRO A 562 -8.80 -23.62 20.62
C PRO A 562 -9.63 -24.58 21.48
N SER A 563 -9.07 -25.74 21.85
CA SER A 563 -9.72 -26.54 22.88
C SER A 563 -9.83 -25.65 24.11
N GLU A 564 -11.04 -25.49 24.67
CA GLU A 564 -11.19 -24.86 25.98
C GLU A 564 -10.11 -25.43 26.87
N SER A 565 -9.17 -24.57 27.29
CA SER A 565 -8.13 -24.97 28.22
C SER A 565 -8.89 -25.45 29.44
N THR A 566 -8.88 -26.77 29.65
CA THR A 566 -9.26 -27.33 30.93
C THR A 566 -8.34 -26.65 31.92
N GLU A 567 -8.91 -25.75 32.74
CA GLU A 567 -8.18 -25.20 33.87
C GLU A 567 -7.49 -26.38 34.57
N PRO A 568 -6.21 -26.26 34.96
CA PRO A 568 -5.61 -27.31 35.76
C PRO A 568 -6.50 -27.47 36.99
N GLU A 569 -7.09 -28.67 37.16
CA GLU A 569 -7.85 -29.02 38.35
C GLU A 569 -7.03 -28.58 39.55
N SER A 570 -7.58 -27.63 40.31
CA SER A 570 -7.00 -27.19 41.56
C SER A 570 -7.15 -28.33 42.56
N ASP A 571 -6.14 -29.20 42.60
CA ASP A 571 -5.85 -29.98 43.81
C ASP A 571 -5.42 -28.99 44.89
N ASP A 572 -6.38 -28.52 45.71
CA ASP A 572 -6.31 -28.74 47.16
C ASP A 572 -7.48 -28.11 47.96
N ALA A 573 -8.01 -28.97 48.83
CA ALA A 573 -8.45 -28.72 50.21
C ALA A 573 -9.76 -27.95 50.50
N ASP A 574 -10.79 -28.77 50.71
CA ASP A 574 -11.72 -28.73 51.84
C ASP A 574 -11.36 -27.76 52.99
N THR A 575 -12.11 -26.67 53.15
CA THR A 575 -12.54 -26.19 54.47
C THR A 575 -13.91 -25.48 54.41
N ASN A 576 -14.89 -26.20 54.96
CA ASN A 576 -16.16 -25.80 55.57
C ASN A 576 -16.27 -24.32 56.06
N GLY A 577 -17.31 -23.57 55.64
CA GLY A 577 -17.62 -22.24 56.20
C GLY A 577 -18.89 -21.57 55.66
N LYS A 578 -19.96 -21.63 56.46
CA LYS A 578 -21.34 -21.15 56.23
C LYS A 578 -21.53 -19.63 55.95
N HIS A 579 -22.73 -19.33 55.39
CA HIS A 579 -23.52 -18.06 55.41
C HIS A 579 -23.13 -17.00 54.35
N ALA A 580 -24.02 -16.30 53.65
CA ALA A 580 -25.48 -16.19 53.67
C ALA A 580 -25.97 -15.63 52.32
N VAL A 581 -27.22 -15.96 51.98
CA VAL A 581 -28.03 -15.35 50.92
C VAL A 581 -28.43 -13.94 51.37
N ALA A 582 -28.28 -12.95 50.50
CA ALA A 582 -28.94 -11.65 50.62
C ALA A 582 -29.48 -11.23 49.26
N GLU A 583 -30.80 -11.36 49.11
CA GLU A 583 -31.59 -10.63 48.13
C GLU A 583 -31.48 -9.13 48.44
N ALA A 584 -31.28 -8.32 47.41
CA ALA A 584 -31.56 -6.89 47.42
C ALA A 584 -32.34 -6.55 46.15
N ASP A 585 -33.62 -6.27 46.39
CA ASP A 585 -34.61 -5.69 45.49
C ASP A 585 -34.41 -4.16 45.43
N THR A 586 -34.85 -3.55 44.31
CA THR A 586 -35.00 -2.12 43.93
C THR A 586 -34.11 -1.70 42.75
N ALA A 587 -34.67 -1.65 41.54
CA ALA A 587 -35.45 -0.55 40.95
C ALA A 587 -34.55 0.61 40.46
N ASP A 588 -34.36 0.67 39.15
CA ASP A 588 -34.52 1.90 38.37
C ASP A 588 -34.65 1.54 36.88
N GLY A 589 -35.75 2.01 36.28
CA GLY A 589 -36.07 1.82 34.87
C GLY A 589 -35.60 3.02 34.07
N ASP A 590 -34.82 2.77 33.03
CA ASP A 590 -34.51 3.77 32.02
C ASP A 590 -35.66 3.84 31.00
N GLU A 591 -36.34 4.98 30.99
CA GLU A 591 -37.45 5.31 30.12
C GLU A 591 -36.92 5.81 28.76
N PHE A 592 -37.37 5.18 27.67
CA PHE A 592 -37.10 5.58 26.29
C PHE A 592 -37.83 6.91 25.94
N SER A 593 -37.09 7.93 25.48
CA SER A 593 -37.70 9.13 24.92
C SER A 593 -38.10 8.92 23.46
N VAL A 594 -39.40 8.97 23.15
CA VAL A 594 -39.91 8.97 21.76
C VAL A 594 -40.23 10.41 21.35
N SER A 595 -39.42 10.98 20.47
CA SER A 595 -39.71 12.27 19.81
C SER A 595 -40.83 12.10 18.78
N ARG A 596 -41.92 12.88 18.92
CA ARG A 596 -43.00 12.96 17.92
C ARG A 596 -42.73 14.11 16.94
N PHE A 597 -42.89 13.80 15.65
CA PHE A 597 -42.90 14.75 14.55
C PHE A 597 -44.33 14.82 13.99
N ASP A 598 -44.73 15.98 13.49
CA ASP A 598 -45.97 16.09 12.73
C ASP A 598 -45.79 15.61 11.28
N GLU A 599 -46.87 15.63 10.50
CA GLU A 599 -46.89 15.17 9.10
C GLU A 599 -46.02 16.01 8.14
N TYR A 600 -45.35 17.07 8.63
CA TYR A 600 -44.40 17.89 7.88
C TYR A 600 -42.98 17.92 8.49
N GLY A 601 -42.73 17.15 9.56
CA GLY A 601 -41.38 16.94 10.10
C GLY A 601 -40.83 18.07 10.98
N GLU A 602 -41.68 18.95 11.53
CA GLU A 602 -41.23 19.98 12.49
C GLU A 602 -41.30 19.49 13.96
N PHE A 603 -40.28 19.86 14.74
CA PHE A 603 -40.14 19.50 16.15
C PHE A 603 -41.02 20.40 17.03
N THR A 604 -42.04 19.83 17.68
CA THR A 604 -42.90 20.57 18.62
C THR A 604 -42.62 20.13 20.06
N GLY A 605 -41.71 20.86 20.73
CA GLY A 605 -41.41 20.65 22.15
C GLY A 605 -42.42 21.35 23.06
N GLY A 606 -42.94 20.65 24.08
CA GLY A 606 -43.73 21.25 25.14
C GLY A 606 -44.15 20.25 26.21
N TYR A 607 -43.65 20.45 27.44
CA TYR A 607 -44.06 19.77 28.66
C TYR A 607 -45.56 20.01 28.94
N SER A 608 -46.32 18.96 29.25
CA SER A 608 -47.62 19.09 29.91
C SER A 608 -47.71 18.13 31.09
N ASP A 609 -47.76 18.70 32.30
CA ASP A 609 -48.11 18.03 33.55
C ASP A 609 -49.62 17.75 33.58
N GLU A 610 -50.10 16.62 33.04
CA GLU A 610 -51.36 16.01 33.48
C GLU A 610 -51.28 14.47 33.44
N PRO A 611 -51.77 13.77 34.50
CA PRO A 611 -51.62 12.33 34.62
C PRO A 611 -52.57 11.58 33.68
N TYR A 612 -52.02 10.61 32.95
CA TYR A 612 -52.74 9.75 32.01
C TYR A 612 -53.57 8.69 32.77
N GLU A 613 -54.90 8.75 32.66
CA GLU A 613 -55.80 7.69 33.14
C GLU A 613 -55.83 6.51 32.14
N LEU A 614 -55.58 5.30 32.62
CA LEU A 614 -55.67 4.06 31.85
C LEU A 614 -57.14 3.70 31.57
N PRO A 615 -57.55 3.40 30.31
CA PRO A 615 -58.82 2.75 30.07
C PRO A 615 -58.71 1.25 30.39
N GLY A 616 -59.61 0.77 31.26
CA GLY A 616 -59.75 -0.65 31.59
C GLY A 616 -60.24 -1.52 30.42
N PRO A 617 -60.21 -2.86 30.58
CA PRO A 617 -60.45 -3.80 29.49
C PRO A 617 -61.94 -4.04 29.21
N ASP A 618 -62.18 -4.65 28.04
CA ASP A 618 -63.42 -5.24 27.49
C ASP A 618 -64.31 -4.36 26.60
N ARG A 619 -64.23 -4.56 25.28
CA ARG A 619 -65.10 -5.50 24.53
C ARG A 619 -64.73 -5.63 23.06
#